data_AF-A0A445DFT4-F1
#
_entry.id   AF-A0A445DFT4-F1
#
_cell.length_a   1.000
_cell.length_b   1.000
_cell.length_c   1.000
_cell.angle_alpha   90.00
_cell.angle_beta   90.00
_cell.angle_gamma   90.00
#
_symmetry.space_group_name_H-M   'P 1'
#
loop_
_entity.id
_entity.type
_entity.pdbx_description
1 polymer ?
#
loop_
_entity_poly.entity_id
_entity_poly.type
_entity_poly.pdbx_seq_one_letter_code
_entity_poly.pdbx_strand_id
1 'polypeptide(L)'
;MGAKKTSNDESIFSHSRITKLSVVIYALIFVVIILFNSDRNINSSSSSGSSSDSTDSSTNQNQTSKSSDETNDTLSSNSAKANNGVNSHSFNMEPNTQGEVDYEENEDLMIPLPQMTKPQRIAWFRSQLPKLQMLKSRNDSSFHARVSNFFTQNCSTRFYAIWLSPAKFFGQREFMTMDTLLKVHPQGCLLILSSSMDSVLGYRILKPLIDRGLKVLAIAPDLPVLVLNTPAESWLEELKSGNKDPGTVPLFNNLSNLIRLAVLYKYGGVYLDIDLIFLKDLSSLRNAIGAQNMDPVTKKWLRLNNAVMVFDKKHPILLDFIEEFAQTFDGNRWGHNGPYMVSRVVGRVGNTPGYDITILPPKAFYPVDWNKIPEYYKKPEDENGSIWVENKVRELMYGVGTYTLHLWNKRTRKLDIEDGSVMARLFTDHCVVCYGVTRN
;
A
#
# COMPACT_ATOMS: atom_id res chain seq x y z
N MET A 1 -14.68 21.31 63.04
CA MET A 1 -15.98 21.02 63.69
C MET A 1 -16.99 22.03 63.18
N GLY A 2 -18.13 21.57 62.63
CA GLY A 2 -19.35 22.35 62.30
C GLY A 2 -19.26 23.21 61.02
N ALA A 3 -19.76 22.79 59.84
CA ALA A 3 -21.16 22.65 59.40
C ALA A 3 -21.82 23.99 59.01
N LYS A 4 -22.71 24.17 58.03
CA LYS A 4 -23.22 23.46 56.83
C LYS A 4 -24.43 24.30 56.36
N LYS A 5 -24.60 24.55 55.04
CA LYS A 5 -25.87 24.68 54.25
C LYS A 5 -25.56 25.48 52.96
N THR A 6 -25.47 24.89 51.77
CA THR A 6 -26.50 24.37 50.83
C THR A 6 -27.46 25.42 50.26
N SER A 7 -27.37 25.65 48.94
CA SER A 7 -28.52 25.89 48.06
C SER A 7 -28.24 25.30 46.67
N ASN A 8 -29.22 24.57 46.16
CA ASN A 8 -29.29 23.94 44.84
C ASN A 8 -29.44 25.00 43.73
N ASP A 9 -29.06 24.66 42.49
CA ASP A 9 -29.87 25.07 41.34
C ASP A 9 -29.73 24.11 40.15
N GLU A 10 -30.87 23.94 39.48
CA GLU A 10 -31.24 22.86 38.58
C GLU A 10 -30.89 23.11 37.10
N SER A 11 -31.02 22.01 36.35
CA SER A 11 -30.89 21.82 34.90
C SER A 11 -31.57 22.89 34.01
N ILE A 12 -30.88 23.26 32.93
CA ILE A 12 -31.48 23.95 31.77
C ILE A 12 -31.45 23.00 30.57
N PHE A 13 -32.61 22.42 30.24
CA PHE A 13 -32.94 21.86 28.93
C PHE A 13 -33.85 22.87 28.21
N SER A 14 -33.35 23.52 27.17
CA SER A 14 -34.16 24.40 26.30
C SER A 14 -34.74 23.58 25.15
N HIS A 15 -36.06 23.35 25.18
CA HIS A 15 -36.83 22.82 24.06
C HIS A 15 -37.18 23.95 23.08
N SER A 16 -36.68 23.83 21.84
CA SER A 16 -37.05 24.70 20.72
C SER A 16 -38.52 24.50 20.34
N ARG A 17 -39.30 25.59 20.34
CA ARG A 17 -40.70 25.63 19.91
C ARG A 17 -40.77 25.54 18.38
N ILE A 18 -41.19 24.40 17.86
CA ILE A 18 -41.58 24.24 16.45
C ILE A 18 -42.89 25.03 16.24
N THR A 19 -42.86 26.04 15.38
CA THR A 19 -44.05 26.84 15.05
C THR A 19 -44.96 26.08 14.09
N LYS A 20 -46.27 26.36 14.12
CA LYS A 20 -47.27 25.71 13.25
C LYS A 20 -46.91 25.81 11.75
N LEU A 21 -46.14 26.82 11.36
CA LEU A 21 -45.66 27.01 9.98
C LEU A 21 -44.64 25.93 9.58
N SER A 22 -43.76 25.50 10.49
CA SER A 22 -42.78 24.44 10.22
C SER A 22 -43.45 23.09 9.98
N VAL A 23 -44.51 22.77 10.73
CA VAL A 23 -45.26 21.50 10.56
C VAL A 23 -45.93 21.43 9.20
N VAL A 24 -46.49 22.54 8.70
CA VAL A 24 -47.09 22.61 7.36
C VAL A 24 -46.05 22.44 6.25
N ILE A 25 -44.86 23.03 6.41
CA ILE A 25 -43.76 22.86 5.46
C ILE A 25 -43.29 21.40 5.43
N TYR A 26 -43.12 20.75 6.58
CA TYR A 26 -42.74 19.34 6.62
C TYR A 26 -43.81 18.43 6.01
N ALA A 27 -45.10 18.72 6.23
CA ALA A 27 -46.19 17.95 5.62
C ALA A 27 -46.21 18.10 4.09
N LEU A 28 -45.98 19.31 3.56
CA LEU A 28 -45.91 19.55 2.11
C LEU A 28 -44.70 18.86 1.47
N ILE A 29 -43.54 18.89 2.11
CA ILE A 29 -42.34 18.18 1.64
C ILE A 29 -42.60 16.66 1.61
N PHE A 30 -43.29 16.13 2.61
CA PHE A 30 -43.59 14.69 2.68
C PHE A 30 -44.58 14.24 1.57
N VAL A 31 -45.59 15.06 1.27
CA VAL A 31 -46.53 14.79 0.16
C VAL A 31 -45.82 14.83 -1.20
N VAL A 32 -44.91 15.78 -1.42
CA VAL A 32 -44.11 15.85 -2.66
C VAL A 32 -43.22 14.61 -2.82
N ILE A 33 -42.62 14.11 -1.74
CA ILE A 33 -41.80 12.89 -1.76
C ILE A 33 -42.64 11.64 -2.07
N ILE A 34 -43.87 11.54 -1.57
CA ILE A 34 -44.76 10.42 -1.89
C ILE A 34 -45.16 10.45 -3.37
N LEU A 35 -45.53 11.63 -3.89
CA LEU A 35 -45.91 11.77 -5.30
C LEU A 35 -44.73 11.45 -6.24
N PHE A 36 -43.51 11.88 -5.92
CA PHE A 36 -42.31 11.55 -6.70
C PHE A 36 -41.93 10.06 -6.68
N ASN A 37 -42.27 9.33 -5.61
CA ASN A 37 -41.99 7.91 -5.51
C ASN A 37 -43.08 7.03 -6.17
N SER A 38 -44.32 7.51 -6.22
CA SER A 38 -45.39 6.82 -6.97
C SER A 38 -45.17 6.85 -8.49
N ASP A 39 -44.62 7.93 -9.05
CA ASP A 39 -44.31 8.01 -10.50
C ASP A 39 -43.14 7.12 -10.93
N ARG A 40 -42.24 6.74 -10.02
CA ARG A 40 -41.12 5.84 -10.35
C ARG A 40 -41.52 4.36 -10.44
N ASN A 41 -42.65 3.96 -9.87
CA ASN A 41 -43.09 2.57 -9.86
C ASN A 41 -43.96 2.17 -11.06
N ILE A 42 -44.32 3.11 -11.95
CA ILE A 42 -45.15 2.81 -13.13
C ILE A 42 -44.30 2.51 -14.39
N ASN A 43 -43.00 2.84 -14.40
CA ASN A 43 -42.16 2.76 -15.61
C ASN A 43 -41.17 1.58 -15.68
N SER A 44 -41.35 0.49 -14.92
CA SER A 44 -40.41 -0.67 -14.98
C SER A 44 -41.04 -2.03 -15.31
N SER A 45 -42.24 -2.05 -15.90
CA SER A 45 -42.84 -3.28 -16.44
C SER A 45 -43.09 -3.18 -17.94
N SER A 46 -42.11 -3.56 -18.76
CA SER A 46 -42.31 -4.17 -20.09
C SER A 46 -40.98 -4.40 -20.81
N SER A 47 -40.54 -5.66 -20.89
CA SER A 47 -40.33 -6.36 -22.16
C SER A 47 -39.53 -7.65 -21.92
N SER A 48 -40.11 -8.69 -22.48
CA SER A 48 -39.93 -10.12 -22.31
C SER A 48 -39.01 -10.74 -23.37
N GLY A 49 -38.46 -11.90 -23.01
CA GLY A 49 -38.23 -13.04 -23.91
C GLY A 49 -36.77 -13.28 -24.26
N SER A 50 -36.27 -14.52 -24.38
CA SER A 50 -36.80 -15.87 -24.14
C SER A 50 -35.67 -16.86 -24.48
N SER A 51 -35.84 -18.13 -24.06
CA SER A 51 -35.12 -19.36 -24.46
C SER A 51 -33.86 -19.72 -23.66
N SER A 52 -33.60 -20.96 -23.26
CA SER A 52 -34.39 -22.21 -23.09
C SER A 52 -33.41 -23.24 -22.53
N ASP A 53 -33.89 -24.07 -21.59
CA ASP A 53 -33.50 -25.43 -21.23
C ASP A 53 -32.07 -25.95 -21.51
N SER A 54 -31.41 -26.41 -20.45
CA SER A 54 -31.21 -27.86 -20.25
C SER A 54 -30.69 -28.15 -18.84
N THR A 55 -31.50 -28.90 -18.11
CA THR A 55 -31.11 -29.70 -16.95
C THR A 55 -30.11 -30.78 -17.37
N ASP A 56 -29.06 -30.98 -16.58
CA ASP A 56 -28.67 -32.35 -16.28
C ASP A 56 -28.09 -32.51 -14.88
N SER A 57 -28.53 -33.61 -14.30
CA SER A 57 -28.26 -34.06 -12.94
C SER A 57 -27.08 -35.02 -12.93
N SER A 58 -26.23 -34.95 -11.91
CA SER A 58 -25.47 -36.14 -11.47
C SER A 58 -25.09 -36.01 -10.00
N THR A 59 -25.75 -36.87 -9.24
CA THR A 59 -25.51 -37.27 -7.86
C THR A 59 -24.26 -38.16 -7.79
N ASN A 60 -23.42 -37.97 -6.76
CA ASN A 60 -22.75 -39.01 -5.95
C ASN A 60 -21.78 -38.30 -4.98
N GLN A 61 -22.16 -38.13 -3.72
CA GLN A 61 -21.93 -39.04 -2.59
C GLN A 61 -20.46 -39.25 -2.19
N ASN A 62 -20.18 -38.70 -1.00
CA ASN A 62 -19.10 -39.01 -0.08
C ASN A 62 -18.82 -40.52 0.07
N GLN A 63 -17.55 -40.88 0.26
CA GLN A 63 -17.14 -41.54 1.50
C GLN A 63 -15.63 -41.48 1.74
N THR A 64 -15.32 -40.93 2.91
CA THR A 64 -14.10 -41.01 3.72
C THR A 64 -13.65 -42.45 4.03
N SER A 65 -12.33 -42.65 4.12
CA SER A 65 -11.73 -43.48 5.19
C SER A 65 -10.30 -43.01 5.52
N LYS A 66 -10.00 -43.10 6.82
CA LYS A 66 -8.80 -42.67 7.56
C LYS A 66 -7.64 -43.67 7.44
N SER A 67 -6.41 -43.18 7.65
CA SER A 67 -5.32 -43.80 8.45
C SER A 67 -4.13 -42.83 8.43
N SER A 68 -3.84 -42.05 9.48
CA SER A 68 -2.87 -42.35 10.57
C SER A 68 -1.55 -42.95 10.10
N ASP A 69 -0.46 -42.20 10.28
CA ASP A 69 0.73 -42.69 10.97
C ASP A 69 1.56 -41.54 11.56
N GLU A 70 1.84 -41.67 12.86
CA GLU A 70 2.77 -40.89 13.65
C GLU A 70 4.21 -41.37 13.40
N THR A 71 5.19 -40.49 13.53
CA THR A 71 6.49 -40.82 14.14
C THR A 71 7.16 -39.54 14.65
N ASN A 72 7.43 -39.54 15.96
CA ASN A 72 8.40 -38.68 16.63
C ASN A 72 9.80 -38.94 16.03
N ASP A 73 10.77 -38.01 16.09
CA ASP A 73 11.53 -37.74 17.31
C ASP A 73 12.73 -36.77 17.11
N THR A 74 12.99 -36.04 18.20
CA THR A 74 14.26 -35.52 18.75
C THR A 74 15.07 -34.35 18.16
N LEU A 75 15.18 -33.34 19.05
CA LEU A 75 16.22 -32.31 19.19
C LEU A 75 17.66 -32.87 19.16
N SER A 76 18.60 -32.06 18.66
CA SER A 76 19.93 -31.97 19.29
C SER A 76 20.41 -30.52 19.34
N SER A 77 20.59 -30.05 20.57
CA SER A 77 21.22 -28.79 20.96
C SER A 77 22.74 -28.92 20.91
N ASN A 78 23.43 -27.91 20.37
CA ASN A 78 24.82 -27.66 20.73
C ASN A 78 25.04 -26.16 20.98
N SER A 79 25.28 -25.88 22.26
CA SER A 79 25.76 -24.62 22.81
C SER A 79 27.27 -24.49 22.63
N ALA A 80 27.75 -23.35 22.18
CA ALA A 80 29.12 -22.90 22.45
C ALA A 80 29.10 -21.42 22.86
N LYS A 81 29.67 -21.15 24.04
CA LYS A 81 29.78 -19.84 24.68
C LYS A 81 30.99 -19.05 24.15
N ALA A 82 30.82 -17.73 24.21
CA ALA A 82 31.79 -16.67 24.50
C ALA A 82 32.89 -16.33 23.48
N ASN A 83 32.87 -15.07 23.00
CA ASN A 83 33.76 -14.05 23.57
C ASN A 83 33.39 -12.62 23.14
N ASN A 84 33.45 -11.71 24.11
CA ASN A 84 33.38 -10.27 23.94
C ASN A 84 34.62 -9.76 23.20
N GLY A 85 34.41 -8.92 22.20
CA GLY A 85 35.46 -8.15 21.54
C GLY A 85 34.83 -6.93 20.88
N VAL A 86 34.89 -5.78 21.56
CA VAL A 86 34.55 -4.47 21.01
C VAL A 86 35.55 -4.18 19.89
N ASN A 87 35.08 -4.11 18.66
CA ASN A 87 35.86 -3.55 17.56
C ASN A 87 34.94 -2.71 16.68
N SER A 88 35.14 -1.40 16.73
CA SER A 88 34.62 -0.43 15.77
C SER A 88 35.11 -0.82 14.37
N HIS A 89 34.21 -1.30 13.51
CA HIS A 89 34.51 -1.54 12.10
C HIS A 89 33.76 -0.53 11.25
N SER A 90 34.55 0.31 10.57
CA SER A 90 34.14 1.17 9.48
C SER A 90 33.37 0.37 8.43
N PHE A 91 32.16 0.84 8.10
CA PHE A 91 31.33 0.27 7.03
C PHE A 91 31.94 0.55 5.66
N ASN A 92 32.81 -0.35 5.18
CA ASN A 92 33.14 -0.46 3.77
C ASN A 92 32.37 -1.64 3.19
N MET A 93 31.17 -1.36 2.67
CA MET A 93 30.40 -2.32 1.89
C MET A 93 30.68 -2.02 0.41
N GLU A 94 31.67 -2.71 -0.17
CA GLU A 94 31.97 -2.61 -1.60
C GLU A 94 30.75 -3.06 -2.42
N PRO A 95 30.26 -2.26 -3.38
CA PRO A 95 29.21 -2.68 -4.29
C PRO A 95 29.74 -3.80 -5.20
N ASN A 96 28.92 -4.84 -5.39
CA ASN A 96 29.23 -6.00 -6.21
C ASN A 96 29.54 -5.57 -7.66
N THR A 97 30.82 -5.53 -8.03
CA THR A 97 31.31 -5.24 -9.38
C THR A 97 31.18 -6.48 -10.25
N GLN A 98 29.99 -6.70 -10.81
CA GLN A 98 29.80 -7.63 -11.92
C GLN A 98 29.01 -6.94 -13.04
N GLY A 99 29.74 -6.58 -14.10
CA GLY A 99 29.25 -6.31 -15.46
C GLY A 99 28.31 -5.11 -15.61
N GLU A 100 28.86 -3.97 -16.03
CA GLU A 100 28.08 -2.95 -16.75
C GLU A 100 27.45 -3.60 -17.98
N VAL A 101 26.13 -3.82 -17.91
CA VAL A 101 25.31 -4.05 -19.09
C VAL A 101 24.64 -2.72 -19.37
N ASP A 102 25.05 -2.07 -20.44
CA ASP A 102 24.40 -0.88 -21.00
C ASP A 102 22.95 -1.25 -21.33
N TYR A 103 22.02 -0.84 -20.46
CA TYR A 103 20.60 -0.97 -20.71
C TYR A 103 20.19 0.16 -21.66
N GLU A 104 20.28 -0.14 -22.95
CA GLU A 104 19.71 0.69 -24.01
C GLU A 104 18.26 1.07 -23.71
N GLU A 105 17.97 2.30 -24.08
CA GLU A 105 16.74 3.05 -23.90
C GLU A 105 15.54 2.36 -24.56
N ASN A 106 14.63 1.82 -23.77
CA ASN A 106 13.21 1.82 -24.15
C ASN A 106 12.29 1.72 -22.94
N GLU A 107 11.23 2.49 -23.02
CA GLU A 107 10.28 2.83 -21.96
C GLU A 107 9.44 1.62 -21.47
N ASP A 108 9.06 1.68 -20.20
CA ASP A 108 7.95 0.98 -19.55
C ASP A 108 7.84 -0.57 -19.61
N LEU A 109 8.48 -1.21 -18.63
CA LEU A 109 7.89 -2.12 -17.63
C LEU A 109 6.92 -3.22 -18.07
N MET A 110 7.35 -4.19 -18.88
CA MET A 110 6.59 -5.45 -19.06
C MET A 110 5.10 -5.23 -19.37
N ILE A 111 4.83 -4.32 -20.29
CA ILE A 111 3.48 -3.96 -20.72
C ILE A 111 3.16 -4.74 -22.00
N PRO A 112 2.11 -5.58 -22.01
CA PRO A 112 1.67 -6.23 -23.23
C PRO A 112 1.06 -5.18 -24.18
N LEU A 113 1.17 -5.41 -25.49
CA LEU A 113 0.56 -4.52 -26.47
C LEU A 113 -0.98 -4.49 -26.27
N PRO A 114 -1.61 -3.30 -26.35
CA PRO A 114 -3.06 -3.19 -26.25
C PRO A 114 -3.67 -3.95 -27.43
N GLN A 115 -4.53 -4.94 -27.15
CA GLN A 115 -5.23 -5.85 -28.10
C GLN A 115 -4.62 -7.25 -28.32
N MET A 116 -3.54 -7.63 -27.63
CA MET A 116 -3.08 -9.03 -27.71
C MET A 116 -4.12 -10.00 -27.11
N THR A 117 -4.44 -11.06 -27.86
CA THR A 117 -5.20 -12.21 -27.35
C THR A 117 -4.40 -12.93 -26.24
N LYS A 118 -5.08 -13.73 -25.41
CA LYS A 118 -4.41 -14.50 -24.34
C LYS A 118 -3.25 -15.38 -24.87
N PRO A 119 -3.40 -16.17 -25.96
CA PRO A 119 -2.29 -16.93 -26.52
C PRO A 119 -1.11 -16.06 -26.97
N GLN A 120 -1.40 -14.92 -27.63
CA GLN A 120 -0.37 -13.98 -28.06
C GLN A 120 0.38 -13.38 -26.86
N ARG A 121 -0.33 -12.97 -25.80
CA ARG A 121 0.31 -12.46 -24.58
C ARG A 121 1.19 -13.49 -23.90
N ILE A 122 0.75 -14.74 -23.83
CA ILE A 122 1.57 -15.83 -23.29
C ILE A 122 2.84 -16.01 -24.11
N ALA A 123 2.75 -16.06 -25.45
CA ALA A 123 3.91 -16.18 -26.32
C ALA A 123 4.88 -15.00 -26.17
N TRP A 124 4.35 -13.78 -26.14
CA TRP A 124 5.14 -12.58 -25.86
C TRP A 124 5.80 -12.65 -24.48
N PHE A 125 5.05 -13.02 -23.44
CA PHE A 125 5.58 -13.10 -22.09
C PHE A 125 6.72 -14.12 -21.99
N ARG A 126 6.59 -15.28 -22.63
CA ARG A 126 7.66 -16.28 -22.75
C ARG A 126 8.95 -15.69 -23.32
N SER A 127 8.85 -14.80 -24.32
CA SER A 127 10.02 -14.10 -24.89
C SER A 127 10.66 -13.08 -23.93
N GLN A 128 9.90 -12.56 -22.96
CA GLN A 128 10.40 -11.59 -21.98
C GLN A 128 10.94 -12.24 -20.69
N LEU A 129 10.50 -13.46 -20.35
CA LEU A 129 10.91 -14.19 -19.13
C LEU A 129 12.44 -14.19 -18.88
N PRO A 130 13.32 -14.42 -19.88
CA PRO A 130 14.77 -14.41 -19.65
C PRO A 130 15.32 -13.09 -19.11
N LYS A 131 14.64 -11.96 -19.38
CA LYS A 131 15.02 -10.62 -18.93
C LYS A 131 14.63 -10.34 -17.48
N LEU A 132 13.71 -11.14 -16.91
CA LEU A 132 13.18 -10.94 -15.56
C LEU A 132 14.07 -11.56 -14.48
N GLN A 133 15.17 -10.88 -14.18
CA GLN A 133 16.14 -11.36 -13.21
C GLN A 133 15.57 -11.56 -11.79
N MET A 134 14.53 -10.80 -11.40
CA MET A 134 13.89 -10.95 -10.07
C MET A 134 13.13 -12.27 -9.88
N LEU A 135 12.78 -12.95 -10.99
CA LEU A 135 12.08 -14.24 -10.96
C LEU A 135 13.05 -15.43 -10.92
N LYS A 136 14.34 -15.18 -11.13
CA LYS A 136 15.38 -16.20 -11.02
C LYS A 136 15.86 -16.22 -9.57
N SER A 137 15.89 -17.39 -8.95
CA SER A 137 16.52 -17.53 -7.63
C SER A 137 18.00 -17.18 -7.78
N ARG A 138 18.43 -16.19 -7.01
CA ARG A 138 19.84 -15.88 -6.79
C ARG A 138 20.16 -16.48 -5.44
N ASN A 139 21.06 -17.47 -5.41
CA ASN A 139 21.61 -18.14 -4.23
C ASN A 139 21.03 -17.61 -2.88
N ASP A 140 20.02 -18.31 -2.36
CA ASP A 140 19.04 -17.84 -1.36
C ASP A 140 19.63 -17.13 -0.12
N SER A 141 20.89 -17.46 0.22
CA SER A 141 21.64 -16.89 1.34
C SER A 141 21.95 -15.40 1.17
N SER A 142 22.13 -14.89 -0.06
CA SER A 142 22.61 -13.53 -0.29
C SER A 142 21.55 -12.46 0.01
N PHE A 143 20.32 -12.63 -0.51
CA PHE A 143 19.25 -11.65 -0.28
C PHE A 143 18.88 -11.57 1.20
N HIS A 144 18.62 -12.72 1.84
CA HIS A 144 18.23 -12.75 3.25
C HIS A 144 19.33 -12.21 4.18
N ALA A 145 20.60 -12.53 3.90
CA ALA A 145 21.72 -12.01 4.66
C ALA A 145 21.83 -10.48 4.55
N ARG A 146 21.70 -9.91 3.35
CA ARG A 146 21.76 -8.44 3.17
C ARG A 146 20.61 -7.72 3.87
N VAL A 147 19.38 -8.25 3.78
CA VAL A 147 18.22 -7.70 4.50
C VAL A 147 18.45 -7.75 6.01
N SER A 148 18.87 -8.91 6.53
CA SER A 148 19.09 -9.12 7.96
C SER A 148 20.22 -8.21 8.47
N ASN A 149 21.34 -8.15 7.76
CA ASN A 149 22.49 -7.30 8.09
C ASN A 149 22.09 -5.82 8.14
N PHE A 150 21.32 -5.34 7.16
CA PHE A 150 20.88 -3.95 7.13
C PHE A 150 20.08 -3.58 8.40
N PHE A 151 19.21 -4.46 8.87
CA PHE A 151 18.39 -4.22 10.05
C PHE A 151 19.08 -4.48 11.40
N THR A 152 20.35 -4.90 11.43
CA THR A 152 21.14 -4.98 12.68
C THR A 152 21.50 -3.61 13.25
N GLN A 153 21.35 -2.55 12.46
CA GLN A 153 21.74 -1.17 12.80
C GLN A 153 20.81 -0.47 13.82
N ASN A 154 20.12 -1.22 14.68
CA ASN A 154 19.16 -0.73 15.67
C ASN A 154 18.10 0.22 15.06
N CYS A 155 17.16 -0.37 14.33
CA CYS A 155 16.08 0.36 13.64
C CYS A 155 14.85 0.49 14.55
N SER A 156 14.36 1.70 14.80
CA SER A 156 13.11 1.90 15.55
C SER A 156 11.89 1.37 14.79
N THR A 157 11.92 1.45 13.46
CA THR A 157 10.89 0.92 12.57
C THR A 157 11.54 0.47 11.27
N ARG A 158 11.06 -0.64 10.70
CA ARG A 158 11.54 -1.21 9.44
C ARG A 158 10.54 -0.87 8.34
N PHE A 159 10.99 -0.08 7.36
CA PHE A 159 10.19 0.36 6.23
C PHE A 159 10.61 -0.36 4.96
N TYR A 160 9.64 -0.67 4.11
CA TYR A 160 9.84 -1.27 2.81
C TYR A 160 9.13 -0.44 1.74
N ALA A 161 9.87 -0.09 0.69
CA ALA A 161 9.33 0.50 -0.52
C ALA A 161 9.75 -0.34 -1.73
N ILE A 162 9.03 -0.21 -2.85
CA ILE A 162 9.32 -0.96 -4.07
C ILE A 162 9.55 0.02 -5.22
N TRP A 163 10.63 -0.19 -5.98
CA TRP A 163 10.91 0.51 -7.23
C TRP A 163 11.33 -0.47 -8.32
N LEU A 164 10.43 -0.82 -9.23
CA LEU A 164 10.70 -1.79 -10.31
C LEU A 164 11.09 -1.14 -11.63
N SER A 165 11.16 0.19 -11.69
CA SER A 165 11.58 0.95 -12.87
C SER A 165 13.10 1.13 -12.92
N PRO A 166 13.69 1.48 -14.07
CA PRO A 166 15.09 1.88 -14.14
C PRO A 166 15.46 2.98 -13.14
N ALA A 167 16.66 2.91 -12.57
CA ALA A 167 17.12 3.86 -11.55
C ALA A 167 17.22 5.30 -12.07
N LYS A 168 17.48 5.49 -13.37
CA LYS A 168 17.48 6.82 -14.02
C LYS A 168 16.15 7.56 -13.93
N PHE A 169 15.04 6.84 -13.70
CA PHE A 169 13.71 7.44 -13.51
C PHE A 169 13.35 7.64 -12.04
N PHE A 170 14.22 7.24 -11.10
CA PHE A 170 14.05 7.55 -9.69
C PHE A 170 14.42 9.02 -9.52
N GLY A 171 13.41 9.89 -9.69
CA GLY A 171 13.61 11.32 -9.79
C GLY A 171 13.64 12.01 -8.44
N GLN A 172 13.70 13.34 -8.52
CA GLN A 172 13.64 14.21 -7.36
C GLN A 172 12.37 14.02 -6.54
N ARG A 173 11.23 13.74 -7.18
CA ARG A 173 9.95 13.53 -6.49
C ARG A 173 10.01 12.31 -5.57
N GLU A 174 10.42 11.15 -6.11
CA GLU A 174 10.56 9.91 -5.35
C GLU A 174 11.64 10.03 -4.27
N PHE A 175 12.68 10.82 -4.52
CA PHE A 175 13.67 11.13 -3.50
C PHE A 175 13.06 11.95 -2.35
N MET A 176 12.32 13.02 -2.65
CA MET A 176 11.71 13.89 -1.64
C MET A 176 10.67 13.17 -0.77
N THR A 177 9.91 12.22 -1.33
CA THR A 177 8.98 11.41 -0.51
C THR A 177 9.73 10.55 0.50
N MET A 178 10.83 9.90 0.11
CA MET A 178 11.68 9.14 1.03
C MET A 178 12.40 10.03 2.04
N ASP A 179 12.78 11.25 1.63
CA ASP A 179 13.33 12.27 2.52
C ASP A 179 12.31 12.65 3.61
N THR A 180 11.04 12.86 3.25
CA THR A 180 9.98 13.14 4.24
C THR A 180 9.77 11.97 5.22
N LEU A 181 9.86 10.72 4.74
CA LEU A 181 9.79 9.54 5.62
C LEU A 181 10.89 9.58 6.68
N LEU A 182 12.13 9.79 6.24
CA LEU A 182 13.30 9.74 7.11
C LEU A 182 13.44 11.01 7.96
N LYS A 183 12.81 12.12 7.58
CA LYS A 183 12.62 13.30 8.42
C LYS A 183 11.75 12.96 9.64
N VAL A 184 10.64 12.27 9.41
CA VAL A 184 9.69 11.86 10.46
C VAL A 184 10.24 10.70 11.28
N HIS A 185 10.99 9.79 10.65
CA HIS A 185 11.57 8.61 11.28
C HIS A 185 13.11 8.59 11.16
N PRO A 186 13.84 9.47 11.88
CA PRO A 186 15.30 9.57 11.76
C PRO A 186 16.05 8.32 12.25
N GLN A 187 15.41 7.48 13.08
CA GLN A 187 15.96 6.19 13.54
C GLN A 187 15.35 4.98 12.80
N GLY A 188 14.46 5.23 11.83
CA GLY A 188 13.89 4.20 10.97
C GLY A 188 14.91 3.69 9.95
N CYS A 189 14.66 2.49 9.43
CA CYS A 189 15.45 1.89 8.36
C CYS A 189 14.57 1.66 7.14
N LEU A 190 14.90 2.31 6.02
CA LEU A 190 14.20 2.18 4.76
C LEU A 190 14.94 1.21 3.83
N LEU A 191 14.29 0.10 3.51
CA LEU A 191 14.73 -0.84 2.49
C LEU A 191 13.92 -0.63 1.20
N ILE A 192 14.59 -0.26 0.11
CA ILE A 192 14.00 -0.14 -1.22
C ILE A 192 14.25 -1.44 -2.00
N LEU A 193 13.20 -2.20 -2.26
CA LEU A 193 13.26 -3.41 -3.08
C LEU A 193 13.29 -3.01 -4.56
N SER A 194 14.49 -3.03 -5.14
CA SER A 194 14.73 -2.56 -6.51
C SER A 194 16.01 -3.13 -7.09
N SER A 195 15.89 -3.86 -8.21
CA SER A 195 17.07 -4.39 -8.91
C SER A 195 17.90 -3.29 -9.60
N SER A 196 17.26 -2.20 -10.03
CA SER A 196 17.95 -1.11 -10.73
C SER A 196 18.64 -0.14 -9.75
N MET A 197 18.05 0.09 -8.58
CA MET A 197 18.65 0.93 -7.53
C MET A 197 19.71 0.19 -6.70
N ASP A 198 19.73 -1.14 -6.72
CA ASP A 198 20.84 -1.95 -6.19
C ASP A 198 22.04 -1.89 -7.15
N SER A 199 22.57 -0.68 -7.35
CA SER A 199 23.62 -0.34 -8.31
C SER A 199 24.40 0.90 -7.86
N VAL A 200 25.51 1.21 -8.54
CA VAL A 200 26.29 2.44 -8.28
C VAL A 200 25.46 3.70 -8.48
N LEU A 201 24.59 3.73 -9.50
CA LEU A 201 23.69 4.86 -9.73
C LEU A 201 22.69 5.01 -8.58
N GLY A 202 22.04 3.92 -8.16
CA GLY A 202 21.11 3.98 -7.04
C GLY A 202 21.77 4.38 -5.73
N TYR A 203 23.00 3.93 -5.47
CA TYR A 203 23.80 4.42 -4.34
C TYR A 203 24.04 5.92 -4.44
N ARG A 204 24.44 6.45 -5.61
CA ARG A 204 24.65 7.90 -5.80
C ARG A 204 23.38 8.71 -5.57
N ILE A 205 22.22 8.20 -6.02
CA ILE A 205 20.91 8.83 -5.79
C ILE A 205 20.60 8.90 -4.29
N LEU A 206 20.86 7.82 -3.53
CA LEU A 206 20.56 7.74 -2.10
C LEU A 206 21.63 8.37 -1.20
N LYS A 207 22.83 8.60 -1.73
CA LYS A 207 24.00 9.14 -1.00
C LYS A 207 23.68 10.40 -0.17
N PRO A 208 22.88 11.38 -0.64
CA PRO A 208 22.59 12.57 0.16
C PRO A 208 21.85 12.27 1.48
N LEU A 209 21.06 11.19 1.54
CA LEU A 209 20.42 10.72 2.77
C LEU A 209 21.43 9.97 3.66
N ILE A 210 22.21 9.08 3.05
CA ILE A 210 23.22 8.25 3.73
C ILE A 210 24.30 9.12 4.39
N ASP A 211 24.79 10.15 3.70
CA ASP A 211 25.79 11.10 4.21
C ASP A 211 25.31 11.86 5.46
N ARG A 212 23.99 11.90 5.70
CA ARG A 212 23.37 12.50 6.89
C ARG A 212 23.09 11.50 8.00
N GLY A 213 23.60 10.27 7.87
CA GLY A 213 23.42 9.20 8.84
C GLY A 213 22.04 8.54 8.79
N LEU A 214 21.22 8.83 7.77
CA LEU A 214 19.92 8.18 7.60
C LEU A 214 20.11 6.78 7.02
N LYS A 215 19.33 5.83 7.53
CA LYS A 215 19.47 4.41 7.19
C LYS A 215 18.57 4.06 6.01
N VAL A 216 19.12 4.14 4.80
CA VAL A 216 18.45 3.73 3.56
C VAL A 216 19.33 2.81 2.75
N LEU A 217 18.74 1.75 2.19
CA LEU A 217 19.44 0.79 1.33
C LEU A 217 18.52 0.31 0.21
N ALA A 218 19.05 0.14 -0.99
CA ALA A 218 18.39 -0.58 -2.07
C ALA A 218 18.94 -2.01 -2.20
N ILE A 219 18.06 -3.00 -2.38
CA ILE A 219 18.43 -4.40 -2.61
C ILE A 219 17.55 -4.95 -3.75
N ALA A 220 18.16 -5.67 -4.69
CA ALA A 220 17.43 -6.42 -5.71
C ALA A 220 16.55 -7.49 -5.05
N PRO A 221 15.22 -7.47 -5.24
CA PRO A 221 14.34 -8.47 -4.64
C PRO A 221 14.59 -9.84 -5.28
N ASP A 222 14.59 -10.88 -4.44
CA ASP A 222 14.54 -12.27 -4.86
C ASP A 222 13.14 -12.81 -4.60
N LEU A 223 12.32 -12.88 -5.66
CA LEU A 223 10.92 -13.26 -5.52
C LEU A 223 10.74 -14.73 -5.08
N PRO A 224 11.46 -15.73 -5.65
CA PRO A 224 11.44 -17.10 -5.12
C PRO A 224 11.70 -17.17 -3.62
N VAL A 225 12.73 -16.47 -3.12
CA VAL A 225 13.03 -16.43 -1.68
C VAL A 225 11.92 -15.76 -0.89
N LEU A 226 11.30 -14.70 -1.40
CA LEU A 226 10.22 -13.99 -0.72
C LEU A 226 8.95 -14.83 -0.58
N VAL A 227 8.60 -15.63 -1.59
CA VAL A 227 7.37 -16.44 -1.61
C VAL A 227 7.56 -17.88 -1.14
N LEU A 228 8.80 -18.30 -0.85
CA LEU A 228 9.10 -19.64 -0.35
C LEU A 228 8.24 -20.01 0.87
N ASN A 229 7.65 -21.21 0.84
CA ASN A 229 6.71 -21.70 1.85
C ASN A 229 5.44 -20.84 1.98
N THR A 230 4.97 -20.26 0.88
CA THR A 230 3.68 -19.57 0.79
C THR A 230 2.87 -20.10 -0.40
N PRO A 231 1.53 -19.93 -0.41
CA PRO A 231 0.70 -20.33 -1.55
C PRO A 231 1.07 -19.67 -2.89
N ALA A 232 1.83 -18.57 -2.88
CA ALA A 232 2.28 -17.93 -4.11
C ALA A 232 3.49 -18.61 -4.78
N GLU A 233 4.09 -19.62 -4.15
CA GLU A 233 5.19 -20.39 -4.74
C GLU A 233 4.74 -21.12 -6.02
N SER A 234 3.60 -21.83 -5.96
CA SER A 234 3.03 -22.50 -7.12
C SER A 234 2.62 -21.52 -8.23
N TRP A 235 2.02 -20.39 -7.85
CA TRP A 235 1.69 -19.31 -8.79
C TRP A 235 2.94 -18.76 -9.49
N LEU A 236 4.05 -18.59 -8.76
CA LEU A 236 5.30 -18.13 -9.33
C LEU A 236 5.89 -19.15 -10.31
N GLU A 237 5.81 -20.45 -10.01
CA GLU A 237 6.26 -21.50 -10.94
C GLU A 237 5.39 -21.57 -12.21
N GLU A 238 4.06 -21.39 -12.10
CA GLU A 238 3.18 -21.25 -13.27
C GLU A 238 3.55 -20.03 -14.14
N LEU A 239 3.92 -18.92 -13.50
CA LEU A 239 4.40 -17.73 -14.20
C LEU A 239 5.75 -17.99 -14.87
N LYS A 240 6.72 -18.58 -14.17
CA LYS A 240 8.08 -18.87 -14.68
C LYS A 240 8.09 -19.91 -15.79
N SER A 241 7.18 -20.88 -15.77
CA SER A 241 6.99 -21.84 -16.87
C SER A 241 6.38 -21.21 -18.12
N GLY A 242 5.91 -19.95 -18.02
CA GLY A 242 5.25 -19.25 -19.13
C GLY A 242 3.90 -19.84 -19.47
N ASN A 243 3.25 -20.53 -18.53
CA ASN A 243 1.91 -21.08 -18.71
C ASN A 243 0.82 -20.17 -18.14
N LYS A 244 1.20 -19.27 -17.22
CA LYS A 244 0.32 -18.21 -16.72
C LYS A 244 0.28 -17.03 -17.69
N ASP A 245 -0.92 -16.56 -18.00
CA ASP A 245 -1.12 -15.29 -18.69
C ASP A 245 -0.86 -14.13 -17.70
N PRO A 246 0.10 -13.22 -17.98
CA PRO A 246 0.35 -12.08 -17.10
C PRO A 246 -0.79 -11.04 -17.12
N GLY A 247 -1.71 -11.15 -18.09
CA GLY A 247 -2.83 -10.23 -18.30
C GLY A 247 -2.42 -8.91 -18.95
N THR A 248 -3.36 -7.97 -19.07
CA THR A 248 -3.17 -6.67 -19.75
C THR A 248 -2.61 -5.55 -18.86
N VAL A 249 -2.74 -5.68 -17.54
CA VAL A 249 -2.13 -4.76 -16.58
C VAL A 249 -0.63 -5.04 -16.54
N PRO A 250 0.24 -4.00 -16.53
CA PRO A 250 1.68 -4.18 -16.45
C PRO A 250 2.09 -5.16 -15.36
N LEU A 251 2.91 -6.16 -15.71
CA LEU A 251 3.24 -7.26 -14.78
C LEU A 251 3.89 -6.72 -13.50
N PHE A 252 4.71 -5.68 -13.59
CA PHE A 252 5.37 -5.08 -12.42
C PHE A 252 4.38 -4.48 -11.40
N ASN A 253 3.19 -4.05 -11.82
CA ASN A 253 2.16 -3.64 -10.87
C ASN A 253 1.69 -4.84 -10.04
N ASN A 254 1.50 -5.99 -10.68
CA ASN A 254 1.10 -7.21 -10.01
C ASN A 254 2.22 -7.79 -9.14
N LEU A 255 3.47 -7.79 -9.62
CA LEU A 255 4.62 -8.22 -8.83
C LEU A 255 4.84 -7.31 -7.62
N SER A 256 4.66 -5.99 -7.74
CA SER A 256 4.70 -5.08 -6.60
C SER A 256 3.62 -5.40 -5.55
N ASN A 257 2.41 -5.80 -5.99
CA ASN A 257 1.36 -6.26 -5.07
C ASN A 257 1.72 -7.55 -4.34
N LEU A 258 2.41 -8.49 -4.99
CA LEU A 258 2.85 -9.71 -4.32
C LEU A 258 4.04 -9.45 -3.37
N ILE A 259 5.05 -8.71 -3.84
CA ILE A 259 6.28 -8.41 -3.08
C ILE A 259 5.95 -7.69 -1.77
N ARG A 260 5.03 -6.71 -1.79
CA ARG A 260 4.64 -5.97 -0.57
C ARG A 260 4.00 -6.85 0.51
N LEU A 261 3.29 -7.89 0.11
CA LEU A 261 2.68 -8.85 1.04
C LEU A 261 3.75 -9.83 1.55
N ALA A 262 4.54 -10.39 0.63
CA ALA A 262 5.56 -11.38 0.94
C ALA A 262 6.65 -10.81 1.86
N VAL A 263 7.10 -9.57 1.63
CA VAL A 263 8.11 -8.93 2.50
C VAL A 263 7.57 -8.72 3.92
N LEU A 264 6.32 -8.27 4.06
CA LEU A 264 5.67 -8.12 5.36
C LEU A 264 5.46 -9.47 6.05
N TYR A 265 5.05 -10.51 5.31
CA TYR A 265 4.88 -11.84 5.88
C TYR A 265 6.20 -12.37 6.42
N LYS A 266 7.29 -12.20 5.67
CA LYS A 266 8.61 -12.75 6.00
C LYS A 266 9.34 -11.96 7.08
N TYR A 267 9.22 -10.63 7.08
CA TYR A 267 10.03 -9.75 7.93
C TYR A 267 9.24 -8.87 8.90
N GLY A 268 7.93 -8.73 8.72
CA GLY A 268 7.10 -7.75 9.43
C GLY A 268 7.54 -6.31 9.14
N GLY A 269 6.91 -5.34 9.78
CA GLY A 269 7.24 -3.91 9.67
C GLY A 269 6.20 -3.14 8.88
N VAL A 270 6.65 -2.14 8.11
CA VAL A 270 5.78 -1.18 7.42
C VAL A 270 6.10 -1.16 5.93
N TYR A 271 5.11 -1.51 5.10
CA TYR A 271 5.18 -1.30 3.66
C TYR A 271 4.57 0.05 3.29
N LEU A 272 5.22 0.75 2.35
CA LEU A 272 4.85 2.06 1.87
C LEU A 272 5.04 2.14 0.34
N ASP A 273 4.03 2.62 -0.38
CA ASP A 273 4.21 3.08 -1.76
C ASP A 273 5.14 4.31 -1.77
N ILE A 274 5.95 4.43 -2.83
CA ILE A 274 7.01 5.44 -2.89
C ILE A 274 6.49 6.86 -3.11
N ASP A 275 5.22 7.02 -3.49
CA ASP A 275 4.57 8.29 -3.80
C ASP A 275 3.71 8.79 -2.62
N LEU A 276 4.24 8.65 -1.40
CA LEU A 276 3.64 9.12 -0.15
C LEU A 276 4.50 10.24 0.46
N ILE A 277 3.88 11.36 0.82
CA ILE A 277 4.49 12.34 1.74
C ILE A 277 4.18 11.91 3.17
N PHE A 278 5.20 11.92 4.04
CA PHE A 278 5.06 11.56 5.45
C PHE A 278 4.97 12.81 6.31
N LEU A 279 3.91 12.86 7.12
CA LEU A 279 3.56 14.02 7.95
C LEU A 279 3.70 13.70 9.44
N LYS A 280 3.49 12.44 9.84
CA LYS A 280 3.54 12.01 11.25
C LYS A 280 4.11 10.62 11.42
N ASP A 281 4.66 10.41 12.61
CA ASP A 281 5.27 9.15 13.02
C ASP A 281 4.25 8.00 13.03
N LEU A 282 4.60 6.92 12.32
CA LEU A 282 3.81 5.69 12.18
C LEU A 282 4.09 4.65 13.27
N SER A 283 5.03 4.88 14.21
CA SER A 283 5.53 3.85 15.13
C SER A 283 4.49 3.35 16.14
N SER A 284 3.45 4.14 16.38
CA SER A 284 2.30 3.77 17.22
C SER A 284 1.34 2.78 16.55
N LEU A 285 1.46 2.57 15.23
CA LEU A 285 0.57 1.69 14.49
C LEU A 285 1.07 0.25 14.53
N ARG A 286 0.12 -0.70 14.61
CA ARG A 286 0.41 -2.14 14.58
C ARG A 286 -0.78 -2.88 13.97
N ASN A 287 -0.50 -3.85 13.09
CA ASN A 287 -1.51 -4.63 12.37
C ASN A 287 -2.60 -3.74 11.76
N ALA A 288 -2.18 -2.72 11.02
CA ALA A 288 -3.04 -1.66 10.53
C ALA A 288 -3.00 -1.54 9.00
N ILE A 289 -4.17 -1.21 8.44
CA ILE A 289 -4.36 -0.91 7.01
C ILE A 289 -5.35 0.24 6.85
N GLY A 290 -5.18 1.07 5.82
CA GLY A 290 -6.07 2.21 5.58
C GLY A 290 -7.24 1.89 4.65
N ALA A 291 -8.41 2.41 5.00
CA ALA A 291 -9.52 2.56 4.06
C ALA A 291 -9.21 3.69 3.07
N GLN A 292 -9.31 3.44 1.77
CA GLN A 292 -9.23 4.49 0.74
C GLN A 292 -10.50 5.34 0.71
N ASN A 293 -11.66 4.71 0.92
CA ASN A 293 -12.95 5.41 0.98
C ASN A 293 -13.89 4.73 1.97
N MET A 294 -14.86 5.51 2.42
CA MET A 294 -15.89 5.09 3.37
C MET A 294 -17.25 5.53 2.87
N ASP A 295 -18.26 4.77 3.25
CA ASP A 295 -19.64 5.18 3.07
C ASP A 295 -19.93 6.40 3.95
N PRO A 296 -20.46 7.50 3.37
CA PRO A 296 -20.62 8.76 4.08
C PRO A 296 -21.66 8.67 5.22
N VAL A 297 -22.58 7.71 5.17
CA VAL A 297 -23.68 7.54 6.14
C VAL A 297 -23.30 6.51 7.18
N THR A 298 -23.03 5.28 6.77
CA THR A 298 -22.78 4.14 7.67
C THR A 298 -21.40 4.17 8.31
N LYS A 299 -20.48 4.99 7.77
CA LYS A 299 -19.07 5.04 8.17
C LYS A 299 -18.38 3.67 8.08
N LYS A 300 -18.87 2.76 7.24
CA LYS A 300 -18.16 1.53 6.90
C LYS A 300 -17.16 1.83 5.79
N TRP A 301 -15.99 1.21 5.85
CA TRP A 301 -15.05 1.28 4.73
C TRP A 301 -15.65 0.54 3.53
N LEU A 302 -15.45 1.09 2.32
CA LEU A 302 -15.90 0.48 1.06
C LEU A 302 -14.72 -0.13 0.29
N ARG A 303 -13.54 0.46 0.46
CA ARG A 303 -12.30 0.01 -0.15
C ARG A 303 -11.15 0.20 0.80
N LEU A 304 -10.39 -0.87 1.03
CA LEU A 304 -9.05 -0.80 1.61
C LEU A 304 -8.03 -0.62 0.50
N ASN A 305 -6.89 -0.03 0.86
CA ASN A 305 -5.77 0.14 -0.04
C ASN A 305 -4.48 -0.34 0.63
N ASN A 306 -3.65 -1.02 -0.14
CA ASN A 306 -2.41 -1.67 0.26
C ASN A 306 -1.17 -0.82 -0.05
N ALA A 307 -1.32 0.49 -0.22
CA ALA A 307 -0.24 1.45 -0.34
C ALA A 307 0.45 1.75 1.00
N VAL A 308 -0.26 1.57 2.13
CA VAL A 308 0.30 1.61 3.49
C VAL A 308 -0.21 0.40 4.25
N MET A 309 0.71 -0.44 4.74
CA MET A 309 0.40 -1.62 5.52
C MET A 309 1.41 -1.80 6.64
N VAL A 310 0.93 -1.92 7.87
CA VAL A 310 1.75 -2.10 9.07
C VAL A 310 1.40 -3.45 9.68
N PHE A 311 2.31 -4.41 9.69
CA PHE A 311 2.00 -5.74 10.21
C PHE A 311 3.16 -6.38 10.94
N ASP A 312 2.83 -7.15 11.97
CA ASP A 312 3.77 -8.08 12.55
C ASP A 312 4.18 -9.15 11.54
N LYS A 313 5.41 -9.65 11.74
CA LYS A 313 5.92 -10.79 10.98
C LYS A 313 4.96 -11.98 11.14
N LYS A 314 4.64 -12.65 10.04
CA LYS A 314 3.74 -13.82 9.98
C LYS A 314 2.32 -13.58 10.49
N HIS A 315 1.82 -12.35 10.53
CA HIS A 315 0.40 -12.12 10.83
C HIS A 315 -0.48 -12.93 9.85
N PRO A 316 -1.50 -13.69 10.33
CA PRO A 316 -2.22 -14.67 9.50
C PRO A 316 -2.87 -14.03 8.26
N ILE A 317 -3.42 -12.81 8.39
CA ILE A 317 -4.00 -12.09 7.25
C ILE A 317 -3.06 -11.92 6.05
N LEU A 318 -1.74 -11.83 6.28
CA LEU A 318 -0.78 -11.67 5.19
C LEU A 318 -0.69 -12.95 4.37
N LEU A 319 -0.80 -14.12 5.00
CA LEU A 319 -0.85 -15.40 4.31
C LEU A 319 -2.14 -15.51 3.49
N ASP A 320 -3.28 -15.10 4.06
CA ASP A 320 -4.57 -15.08 3.36
C ASP A 320 -4.56 -14.11 2.17
N PHE A 321 -3.89 -12.97 2.27
CA PHE A 321 -3.69 -12.05 1.14
C PHE A 321 -2.84 -12.69 0.03
N ILE A 322 -1.76 -13.38 0.39
CA ILE A 322 -0.88 -14.07 -0.56
C ILE A 322 -1.64 -15.23 -1.23
N GLU A 323 -2.43 -15.97 -0.47
CA GLU A 323 -3.29 -17.05 -0.98
C GLU A 323 -4.34 -16.52 -1.96
N GLU A 324 -5.08 -15.47 -1.59
CA GLU A 324 -6.08 -14.86 -2.45
C GLU A 324 -5.44 -14.30 -3.73
N PHE A 325 -4.25 -13.69 -3.64
CA PHE A 325 -3.49 -13.25 -4.82
C PHE A 325 -3.19 -14.43 -5.75
N ALA A 326 -2.67 -15.54 -5.21
CA ALA A 326 -2.25 -16.70 -5.99
C ALA A 326 -3.44 -17.40 -6.67
N GLN A 327 -4.51 -17.65 -5.91
CA GLN A 327 -5.68 -18.41 -6.36
C GLN A 327 -6.57 -17.62 -7.32
N THR A 328 -6.72 -16.31 -7.08
CA THR A 328 -7.68 -15.49 -7.83
C THR A 328 -7.00 -14.53 -8.80
N PHE A 329 -5.71 -14.71 -9.07
CA PHE A 329 -4.92 -13.82 -9.92
C PHE A 329 -5.64 -13.49 -11.24
N ASP A 330 -5.89 -12.21 -11.46
CA ASP A 330 -6.39 -11.70 -12.75
C ASP A 330 -5.58 -10.49 -13.17
N GLY A 331 -4.60 -10.74 -14.04
CA GLY A 331 -3.76 -9.69 -14.59
C GLY A 331 -4.49 -8.75 -15.55
N ASN A 332 -5.75 -8.98 -15.91
CA ASN A 332 -6.50 -8.10 -16.82
C ASN A 332 -7.28 -7.00 -16.10
N ARG A 333 -7.39 -7.09 -14.77
CA ARG A 333 -8.24 -6.18 -13.97
C ARG A 333 -7.40 -5.33 -13.03
N TRP A 334 -7.34 -4.03 -13.31
CA TRP A 334 -6.63 -3.10 -12.44
C TRP A 334 -7.20 -3.12 -11.02
N GLY A 335 -6.30 -3.21 -10.04
CA GLY A 335 -6.64 -3.26 -8.62
C GLY A 335 -7.13 -4.62 -8.10
N HIS A 336 -7.49 -5.57 -8.98
CA HIS A 336 -8.02 -6.88 -8.59
C HIS A 336 -7.09 -7.63 -7.64
N ASN A 337 -5.78 -7.61 -7.94
CA ASN A 337 -4.71 -8.27 -7.18
C ASN A 337 -4.11 -7.40 -6.06
N GLY A 338 -4.67 -6.20 -5.81
CA GLY A 338 -4.16 -5.25 -4.82
C GLY A 338 -5.27 -4.74 -3.91
N PRO A 339 -5.73 -3.49 -4.04
CA PRO A 339 -6.74 -2.91 -3.14
C PRO A 339 -8.06 -3.70 -3.08
N TYR A 340 -8.47 -4.33 -4.19
CA TYR A 340 -9.68 -5.15 -4.23
C TYR A 340 -9.46 -6.48 -3.49
N MET A 341 -8.29 -7.09 -3.65
CA MET A 341 -7.92 -8.34 -2.97
C MET A 341 -7.90 -8.16 -1.45
N VAL A 342 -7.18 -7.15 -0.94
CA VAL A 342 -7.11 -6.92 0.52
C VAL A 342 -8.49 -6.60 1.11
N SER A 343 -9.36 -5.93 0.34
CA SER A 343 -10.73 -5.67 0.77
C SER A 343 -11.58 -6.94 0.86
N ARG A 344 -11.47 -7.85 -0.12
CA ARG A 344 -12.20 -9.13 -0.09
C ARG A 344 -11.79 -9.96 1.10
N VAL A 345 -10.48 -10.07 1.36
CA VAL A 345 -9.95 -10.89 2.44
C VAL A 345 -10.29 -10.29 3.81
N VAL A 346 -10.06 -8.98 4.03
CA VAL A 346 -10.44 -8.33 5.30
C VAL A 346 -11.96 -8.40 5.54
N GLY A 347 -12.77 -8.21 4.49
CA GLY A 347 -14.21 -8.36 4.58
C GLY A 347 -14.66 -9.79 4.91
N ARG A 348 -13.95 -10.80 4.39
CA ARG A 348 -14.23 -12.23 4.65
C ARG A 348 -13.89 -12.63 6.08
N VAL A 349 -12.74 -12.19 6.61
CA VAL A 349 -12.34 -12.53 7.99
C VAL A 349 -13.19 -11.76 9.01
N GLY A 350 -13.62 -10.54 8.72
CA GLY A 350 -14.44 -9.73 9.63
C GLY A 350 -13.81 -9.64 11.03
N ASN A 351 -14.58 -10.01 12.06
CA ASN A 351 -14.14 -10.01 13.47
C ASN A 351 -13.65 -11.39 13.93
N THR A 352 -13.13 -12.23 13.03
CA THR A 352 -12.63 -13.56 13.39
C THR A 352 -11.48 -13.44 14.41
N PRO A 353 -11.54 -14.14 15.56
CA PRO A 353 -10.48 -14.10 16.56
C PRO A 353 -9.12 -14.48 15.98
N GLY A 354 -8.05 -13.76 16.39
CA GLY A 354 -6.69 -13.99 15.91
C GLY A 354 -6.29 -13.21 14.65
N TYR A 355 -7.23 -12.45 14.07
CA TYR A 355 -7.00 -11.54 12.94
C TYR A 355 -7.10 -10.06 13.35
N ASP A 356 -6.64 -9.70 14.54
CA ASP A 356 -6.79 -8.35 15.08
C ASP A 356 -6.14 -7.31 14.17
N ILE A 357 -6.97 -6.63 13.38
CA ILE A 357 -6.55 -5.64 12.37
C ILE A 357 -7.22 -4.30 12.67
N THR A 358 -6.41 -3.25 12.74
CA THR A 358 -6.89 -1.87 12.83
C THR A 358 -7.14 -1.31 11.44
N ILE A 359 -8.39 -1.00 11.12
CA ILE A 359 -8.73 -0.30 9.88
C ILE A 359 -8.77 1.20 10.15
N LEU A 360 -7.81 1.93 9.59
CA LEU A 360 -7.71 3.37 9.74
C LEU A 360 -8.61 4.09 8.72
N PRO A 361 -9.22 5.24 9.07
CA PRO A 361 -10.07 6.00 8.15
C PRO A 361 -9.24 6.59 6.99
N PRO A 362 -9.87 7.00 5.87
CA PRO A 362 -9.17 7.60 4.73
C PRO A 362 -8.27 8.75 5.09
N LYS A 363 -8.67 9.58 6.06
CA LYS A 363 -7.86 10.70 6.55
C LYS A 363 -6.45 10.28 7.00
N ALA A 364 -6.26 9.06 7.49
CA ALA A 364 -4.97 8.57 7.98
C ALA A 364 -3.88 8.54 6.91
N PHE A 365 -4.20 8.02 5.73
CA PHE A 365 -3.20 7.81 4.66
C PHE A 365 -3.58 8.43 3.31
N TYR A 366 -4.88 8.64 3.09
CA TYR A 366 -5.48 9.11 1.85
C TYR A 366 -6.39 10.33 2.10
N PRO A 367 -5.90 11.40 2.76
CA PRO A 367 -6.73 12.56 3.13
C PRO A 367 -7.26 13.33 1.92
N VAL A 368 -6.70 13.11 0.72
CA VAL A 368 -7.09 13.77 -0.52
C VAL A 368 -7.38 12.71 -1.59
N ASP A 369 -8.57 12.80 -2.18
CA ASP A 369 -8.98 11.93 -3.28
C ASP A 369 -8.12 12.17 -4.53
N TRP A 370 -7.87 11.11 -5.29
CA TRP A 370 -7.05 11.13 -6.49
C TRP A 370 -7.55 12.09 -7.59
N ASN A 371 -8.83 12.49 -7.58
CA ASN A 371 -9.35 13.52 -8.49
C ASN A 371 -9.00 14.94 -8.05
N LYS A 372 -8.82 15.16 -6.75
CA LYS A 372 -8.61 16.49 -6.15
C LYS A 372 -7.13 16.81 -5.92
N ILE A 373 -6.28 15.79 -5.87
CA ILE A 373 -4.84 15.98 -5.65
C ILE A 373 -4.16 16.95 -6.65
N PRO A 374 -4.57 17.09 -7.93
CA PRO A 374 -3.95 18.06 -8.83
C PRO A 374 -4.06 19.51 -8.37
N GLU A 375 -5.11 19.86 -7.62
CA GLU A 375 -5.29 21.22 -7.07
C GLU A 375 -4.19 21.60 -6.07
N TYR A 376 -3.56 20.61 -5.43
CA TYR A 376 -2.53 20.83 -4.41
C TYR A 376 -1.17 21.21 -5.02
N TYR A 377 -1.00 21.05 -6.34
CA TYR A 377 0.22 21.39 -7.08
C TYR A 377 0.22 22.83 -7.60
N LYS A 378 -0.94 23.51 -7.58
CA LYS A 378 -1.10 24.84 -8.16
C LYS A 378 -0.80 25.95 -7.15
N LYS A 379 -0.20 27.04 -7.63
CA LYS A 379 -0.01 28.25 -6.84
C LYS A 379 -1.34 28.96 -6.59
N PRO A 380 -1.49 29.69 -5.47
CA PRO A 380 -2.66 30.52 -5.27
C PRO A 380 -2.66 31.70 -6.27
N GLU A 381 -3.82 31.97 -6.89
CA GLU A 381 -3.99 33.08 -7.84
C GLU A 381 -4.39 34.38 -7.13
N ASP A 382 -4.99 34.30 -5.95
CA ASP A 382 -5.50 35.42 -5.17
C ASP A 382 -5.36 35.19 -3.64
N GLU A 383 -5.87 36.15 -2.85
CA GLU A 383 -5.85 36.09 -1.38
C GLU A 383 -6.66 34.91 -0.84
N ASN A 384 -7.81 34.60 -1.46
CA ASN A 384 -8.63 33.46 -1.06
C ASN A 384 -7.91 32.13 -1.29
N GLY A 385 -7.23 31.99 -2.43
CA GLY A 385 -6.37 30.85 -2.74
C GLY A 385 -5.24 30.72 -1.72
N SER A 386 -4.62 31.83 -1.31
CA SER A 386 -3.56 31.83 -0.31
C SER A 386 -4.08 31.35 1.06
N ILE A 387 -5.25 31.85 1.49
CA ILE A 387 -5.93 31.39 2.71
C ILE A 387 -6.30 29.91 2.61
N TRP A 388 -6.73 29.44 1.44
CA TRP A 388 -7.02 28.02 1.21
C TRP A 388 -5.77 27.16 1.36
N VAL A 389 -4.64 27.56 0.76
CA VAL A 389 -3.35 26.85 0.89
C VAL A 389 -2.95 26.74 2.36
N GLU A 390 -2.95 27.85 3.11
CA GLU A 390 -2.56 27.85 4.52
C GLU A 390 -3.45 26.93 5.36
N ASN A 391 -4.76 26.95 5.10
CA ASN A 391 -5.69 26.07 5.79
C ASN A 391 -5.44 24.59 5.48
N LYS A 392 -5.10 24.24 4.23
CA LYS A 392 -4.79 22.86 3.84
C LYS A 392 -3.46 22.37 4.36
N VAL A 393 -2.42 23.19 4.31
CA VAL A 393 -1.13 22.90 4.94
C VAL A 393 -1.33 22.66 6.43
N ARG A 394 -2.04 23.55 7.12
CA ARG A 394 -2.33 23.42 8.56
C ARG A 394 -3.15 22.17 8.90
N GLU A 395 -4.18 21.87 8.11
CA GLU A 395 -5.02 20.68 8.27
C GLU A 395 -4.20 19.39 8.15
N LEU A 396 -3.31 19.32 7.15
CA LEU A 396 -2.51 18.13 6.89
C LEU A 396 -1.40 17.95 7.94
N MET A 397 -0.65 19.01 8.25
CA MET A 397 0.48 18.94 9.17
C MET A 397 0.04 18.78 10.63
N TYR A 398 -0.94 19.57 11.07
CA TYR A 398 -1.30 19.65 12.48
C TYR A 398 -2.61 18.92 12.80
N GLY A 399 -3.41 18.55 11.80
CA GLY A 399 -4.68 17.84 12.01
C GLY A 399 -4.50 16.46 12.63
N VAL A 400 -5.36 16.12 13.60
CA VAL A 400 -5.32 14.80 14.26
C VAL A 400 -5.63 13.70 13.26
N GLY A 401 -4.80 12.64 13.30
CA GLY A 401 -5.03 11.40 12.56
C GLY A 401 -4.69 11.44 11.07
N THR A 402 -3.82 12.35 10.62
CA THR A 402 -3.24 12.33 9.27
C THR A 402 -1.76 11.95 9.36
N TYR A 403 -1.37 10.79 8.83
CA TYR A 403 0.02 10.32 8.85
C TYR A 403 0.73 10.54 7.52
N THR A 404 0.02 10.31 6.41
CA THR A 404 0.58 10.44 5.06
C THR A 404 -0.37 11.13 4.11
N LEU A 405 0.18 11.64 3.00
CA LEU A 405 -0.55 12.13 1.85
C LEU A 405 -0.11 11.36 0.60
N HIS A 406 -1.04 10.65 -0.03
CA HIS A 406 -0.78 9.91 -1.26
C HIS A 406 -0.81 10.82 -2.49
N LEU A 407 0.26 10.82 -3.28
CA LEU A 407 0.42 11.69 -4.44
C LEU A 407 -0.29 11.17 -5.68
N TRP A 408 -0.57 9.87 -5.74
CA TRP A 408 -1.26 9.21 -6.87
C TRP A 408 -0.47 9.41 -8.16
N ASN A 409 0.76 8.92 -8.21
CA ASN A 409 1.75 9.25 -9.25
C ASN A 409 1.22 9.10 -10.68
N LYS A 410 0.33 8.14 -10.97
CA LYS A 410 -0.33 8.03 -12.29
C LYS A 410 -1.07 9.31 -12.71
N ARG A 411 -1.62 10.06 -11.76
CA ARG A 411 -2.34 11.33 -11.96
C ARG A 411 -1.42 12.54 -11.95
N THR A 412 -0.40 12.53 -11.11
CA THR A 412 0.38 13.73 -10.78
C THR A 412 1.78 13.77 -11.36
N ARG A 413 2.32 12.67 -11.93
CA ARG A 413 3.71 12.59 -12.42
C ARG A 413 4.11 13.62 -13.48
N LYS A 414 3.13 14.20 -14.17
CA LYS A 414 3.32 15.23 -15.20
C LYS A 414 3.06 16.66 -14.69
N LEU A 415 2.67 16.81 -13.44
CA LEU A 415 2.42 18.12 -12.84
C LEU A 415 3.70 18.65 -12.22
N ASP A 416 4.03 19.89 -12.51
CA ASP A 416 5.05 20.62 -11.78
C ASP A 416 4.50 21.06 -10.42
N ILE A 417 5.39 21.17 -9.43
CA ILE A 417 5.05 21.72 -8.12
C ILE A 417 5.25 23.22 -8.22
N GLU A 418 4.15 23.97 -8.33
CA GLU A 418 4.20 25.43 -8.45
C GLU A 418 4.55 26.07 -7.10
N ASP A 419 5.29 27.17 -7.15
CA ASP A 419 5.67 27.96 -5.98
C ASP A 419 4.46 28.36 -5.14
N GLY A 420 4.57 28.20 -3.81
CA GLY A 420 3.51 28.55 -2.88
C GLY A 420 2.31 27.61 -2.87
N SER A 421 2.28 26.56 -3.70
CA SER A 421 1.28 25.51 -3.64
C SER A 421 1.31 24.74 -2.32
N VAL A 422 0.24 23.98 -2.02
CA VAL A 422 0.21 23.10 -0.84
C VAL A 422 1.37 22.08 -0.92
N MET A 423 1.65 21.50 -2.09
CA MET A 423 2.76 20.56 -2.27
C MET A 423 4.12 21.22 -2.03
N ALA A 424 4.35 22.41 -2.57
CA ALA A 424 5.60 23.15 -2.36
C ALA A 424 5.84 23.37 -0.85
N ARG A 425 4.80 23.78 -0.12
CA ARG A 425 4.85 24.01 1.32
C ARG A 425 5.11 22.72 2.11
N LEU A 426 4.39 21.64 1.80
CA LEU A 426 4.58 20.37 2.50
C LEU A 426 6.00 19.82 2.32
N PHE A 427 6.54 19.82 1.10
CA PHE A 427 7.90 19.34 0.86
C PHE A 427 8.96 20.24 1.49
N THR A 428 8.78 21.55 1.45
CA THR A 428 9.70 22.52 2.09
C THR A 428 9.73 22.36 3.61
N ASP A 429 8.57 22.12 4.23
CA ASP A 429 8.46 22.01 5.68
C ASP A 429 8.89 20.61 6.20
N HIS A 430 8.90 19.57 5.35
CA HIS A 430 9.16 18.17 5.71
C HIS A 430 10.37 17.54 5.00
N CYS A 431 11.43 18.29 4.73
CA CYS A 431 12.66 17.76 4.14
C CYS A 431 13.85 17.74 5.12
N VAL A 432 14.74 16.78 4.91
CA VAL A 432 16.13 16.82 5.42
C VAL A 432 17.06 17.34 4.33
N VAL A 433 16.77 17.03 3.06
CA VAL A 433 17.55 17.45 1.88
C VAL A 433 16.67 18.33 0.97
N CYS A 434 16.63 19.62 1.27
CA CYS A 434 15.70 20.59 0.68
C CYS A 434 16.24 21.30 -0.59
N TYR A 435 16.68 20.57 -1.61
CA TYR A 435 17.14 21.20 -2.87
C TYR A 435 16.07 21.15 -3.97
N GLY A 436 15.79 22.32 -4.57
CA GLY A 436 15.03 22.43 -5.83
C GLY A 436 13.58 21.95 -5.76
N VAL A 437 12.89 22.13 -4.63
CA VAL A 437 11.50 21.66 -4.40
C VAL A 437 10.54 22.15 -5.48
N THR A 438 10.80 23.34 -6.03
CA THR A 438 9.99 23.96 -7.08
C THR A 438 10.82 24.19 -8.34
N ARG A 439 10.12 24.25 -9.48
CA ARG A 439 10.69 24.67 -10.76
C ARG A 439 10.04 26.00 -11.13
N ASN A 440 10.84 27.05 -11.24
CA ASN A 440 10.42 28.37 -11.70
C ASN A 440 10.08 28.35 -13.19
#